data_AF-A0A662KN06-F1
#
_entry.id   AF-A0A662KN06-F1
#
_cell.length_a   1.000
_cell.length_b   1.000
_cell.length_c   1.000
_cell.angle_alpha   90.00
_cell.angle_beta   90.00
_cell.angle_gamma   90.00
#
_symmetry.space_group_name_H-M   'P 1'
#
loop_
_entity.id
_entity.type
_entity.pdbx_description
1 polymer ?
#
loop_
_entity_poly.entity_id
_entity_poly.type
_entity_poly.pdbx_seq_one_letter_code
_entity_poly.pdbx_strand_id
1 'polypeptide(L)' 'MGFIEKLNRAVSKNDSLLCVGLDVDRDKIPKDLREKPDGIIKFNERVITNTCDFVCCYKLNLAFYEA' A
#
# COMPACT_ATOMS: atom_id res chain seq x y z
N MET A 1 -20.15 3.14 10.35
CA MET A 1 -19.07 4.09 10.03
C MET A 1 -18.92 4.19 8.53
N GLY A 2 -19.06 5.39 7.95
CA GLY A 2 -18.89 5.62 6.51
C GLY A 2 -17.43 5.82 6.08
N PHE A 3 -17.18 5.89 4.77
CA PHE A 3 -15.82 6.11 4.23
C PHE A 3 -15.18 7.40 4.75
N ILE A 4 -15.90 8.53 4.65
CA ILE A 4 -15.42 9.85 5.09
C ILE A 4 -15.06 9.85 6.57
N GLU A 5 -15.89 9.23 7.40
CA GLU A 5 -15.66 9.12 8.84
C GLU A 5 -14.41 8.27 9.15
N LYS A 6 -14.21 7.15 8.44
CA LYS A 6 -13.01 6.31 8.57
C LYS A 6 -11.76 7.06 8.12
N LEU A 7 -11.83 7.78 7.00
CA LEU A 7 -10.73 8.57 6.47
C LEU A 7 -10.33 9.68 7.45
N ASN A 8 -11.29 10.47 7.94
CA ASN A 8 -11.03 11.53 8.90
C ASN A 8 -10.37 10.99 10.18
N ARG A 9 -10.80 9.81 10.67
CA ARG A 9 -10.12 9.15 11.79
C ARG A 9 -8.66 8.81 11.50
N ALA A 10 -8.35 8.29 10.31
CA ALA A 10 -6.98 7.97 9.92
C ALA A 10 -6.12 9.24 9.74
N VAL A 11 -6.67 10.29 9.10
CA VAL A 11 -6.04 11.59 8.95
C VAL A 11 -5.66 12.17 10.31
N SER A 12 -6.61 12.19 11.27
CA SER A 12 -6.35 12.72 12.61
C SER A 12 -5.40 11.84 13.42
N LYS A 13 -5.47 10.50 13.29
CA LYS A 13 -4.60 9.58 14.01
C LYS A 13 -3.12 9.75 13.61
N ASN A 14 -2.87 9.90 12.31
CA ASN A 14 -1.52 9.92 11.74
C ASN A 14 -1.04 11.33 11.37
N ASP A 15 -1.83 12.36 11.70
CA ASP A 15 -1.63 13.77 11.30
C ASP A 15 -1.17 13.92 9.84
N SER A 16 -1.91 13.28 8.94
CA SER A 16 -1.45 13.08 7.56
C SER A 16 -2.59 13.09 6.56
N LEU A 17 -2.34 13.71 5.41
CA LEU A 17 -3.17 13.62 4.20
C LEU A 17 -2.51 12.75 3.11
N LEU A 18 -1.40 12.07 3.44
CA LEU A 18 -0.64 11.29 2.48
C LEU A 18 -1.40 10.02 2.09
N CYS A 19 -1.57 9.83 0.78
CA CYS A 19 -2.06 8.60 0.17
C CYS A 19 -0.89 7.90 -0.53
N VAL A 20 -0.60 6.66 -0.13
CA VAL A 20 0.46 5.85 -0.77
C VAL A 20 -0.15 4.91 -1.81
N GLY A 21 0.42 4.95 -3.02
CA GLY A 21 0.08 4.02 -4.08
C GLY A 21 0.72 2.65 -3.83
N LEU A 22 -0.04 1.58 -4.09
CA LEU A 22 0.45 0.20 -4.10
C LEU A 22 0.43 -0.29 -5.55
N ASP A 23 1.30 0.26 -6.37
CA ASP A 23 1.33 0.09 -7.83
C ASP A 23 2.58 -0.73 -8.19
N VAL A 24 2.54 -2.04 -7.91
CA VAL A 24 3.74 -2.90 -7.89
C VAL A 24 4.04 -3.51 -9.24
N ASP A 25 5.18 -3.14 -9.80
CA ASP A 25 5.76 -3.76 -11.00
C ASP A 25 6.69 -4.91 -10.57
N ARG A 26 6.37 -6.15 -10.99
CA ARG A 26 7.11 -7.36 -10.62
C ARG A 26 8.59 -7.31 -11.02
N ASP A 27 8.94 -6.60 -12.08
CA ASP A 27 10.33 -6.54 -12.54
C ASP A 27 11.16 -5.53 -11.75
N LYS A 28 10.49 -4.62 -11.03
CA LYS A 28 11.12 -3.55 -10.23
C LYS A 28 11.22 -3.86 -8.73
N ILE A 29 10.64 -4.96 -8.25
CA ILE A 29 10.79 -5.38 -6.84
C ILE A 29 12.13 -6.12 -6.61
N PRO A 30 12.63 -6.16 -5.37
CA PRO A 30 13.83 -6.89 -5.01
C PRO A 30 13.84 -8.36 -5.47
N LYS A 31 15.03 -8.85 -5.88
CA LYS A 31 15.20 -10.19 -6.46
C LYS A 31 14.70 -11.31 -5.54
N ASP A 32 14.89 -11.17 -4.23
CA ASP A 32 14.41 -12.13 -3.21
C ASP A 32 12.89 -12.29 -3.17
N LEU A 33 12.15 -11.27 -3.63
CA LEU A 33 10.70 -11.31 -3.74
C LEU A 33 10.23 -11.64 -5.15
N ARG A 34 10.93 -11.14 -6.18
CA ARG A 34 10.58 -11.36 -7.60
C ARG A 34 10.50 -12.84 -7.98
N GLU A 35 11.32 -13.69 -7.36
CA GLU A 35 11.35 -15.14 -7.62
C GLU A 35 10.27 -15.91 -6.85
N LYS A 36 9.56 -15.26 -5.92
CA LYS A 36 8.51 -15.90 -5.13
C LYS A 36 7.14 -15.79 -5.80
N PRO A 37 6.26 -16.80 -5.64
CA PRO A 37 4.89 -16.73 -6.14
C PRO A 37 4.09 -15.59 -5.47
N ASP A 38 4.35 -15.31 -4.19
CA ASP A 38 3.72 -14.26 -3.39
C ASP A 38 4.53 -12.96 -3.32
N GLY A 39 5.52 -12.78 -4.20
CA GLY A 39 6.46 -11.66 -4.17
C GLY A 39 5.82 -10.27 -4.10
N ILE A 40 4.77 -10.05 -4.90
CA ILE A 40 4.02 -8.79 -4.91
C ILE A 40 3.31 -8.54 -3.58
N ILE A 41 2.71 -9.58 -3.00
CA ILE A 41 2.04 -9.49 -1.69
C ILE A 41 3.06 -9.13 -0.62
N LYS A 42 4.21 -9.83 -0.59
CA LYS A 42 5.29 -9.55 0.36
C LYS A 42 5.89 -8.16 0.20
N PHE A 43 5.96 -7.65 -1.03
CA PHE A 43 6.41 -6.28 -1.26
C PHE A 43 5.40 -5.26 -0.71
N ASN A 44 4.10 -5.44 -1.00
CA ASN A 44 3.04 -4.59 -0.44
C ASN A 44 3.01 -4.62 1.09
N GLU A 45 3.13 -5.80 1.71
CA GLU A 45 3.26 -5.94 3.17
C GLU A 45 4.41 -5.08 3.70
N ARG A 46 5.60 -5.17 3.08
CA ARG A 46 6.76 -4.35 3.47
C ARG A 46 6.46 -2.86 3.35
N VAL A 47 5.87 -2.40 2.25
CA VAL A 47 5.50 -0.98 2.10
C VAL A 47 4.54 -0.58 3.22
N ILE A 48 3.44 -1.31 3.39
CA ILE A 48 2.41 -0.99 4.38
C ILE A 48 2.98 -0.95 5.81
N THR A 49 3.75 -1.96 6.21
CA THR A 49 4.35 -2.02 7.56
C THR A 49 5.29 -0.86 7.83
N ASN A 50 6.00 -0.36 6.81
CA ASN A 50 6.93 0.76 6.98
C ASN A 50 6.28 2.13 6.80
N THR A 51 5.05 2.21 6.28
CA THR A 51 4.37 3.48 6.01
C THR A 51 3.06 3.71 6.77
N CYS A 52 2.51 2.70 7.45
CA CYS A 52 1.18 2.77 8.07
C CYS A 52 1.00 3.88 9.11
N ASP A 53 2.08 4.33 9.75
CA ASP A 53 2.04 5.39 10.76
C ASP A 53 2.10 6.79 10.14
N PHE A 54 2.35 6.91 8.83
CA PHE A 54 2.52 8.19 8.13
C PHE A 54 1.43 8.51 7.11
N VAL A 55 0.49 7.59 6.84
CA VAL A 55 -0.48 7.73 5.74
C VAL A 55 -1.92 7.75 6.25
N CYS A 56 -2.82 8.40 5.52
CA CYS A 56 -4.26 8.30 5.81
C CYS A 56 -4.93 7.15 5.05
N CYS A 57 -4.38 6.76 3.89
CA CYS A 57 -4.90 5.68 3.07
C CYS A 57 -3.87 5.10 2.10
N TYR A 58 -4.23 3.95 1.53
CA TYR A 58 -3.52 3.32 0.43
C TYR A 58 -4.43 3.26 -0.80
N LYS A 59 -3.85 3.42 -1.98
CA LYS A 59 -4.56 3.31 -3.27
C LYS A 59 -3.91 2.24 -4.14
N LEU A 60 -4.62 1.15 -4.35
CA LEU A 60 -4.27 0.12 -5.33
C LEU A 60 -4.65 0.61 -6.74
N ASN A 61 -3.77 0.44 -7.72
CA ASN A 61 -4.12 0.52 -9.14
C ASN A 61 -4.27 -0.89 -9.72
N LEU A 62 -5.48 -1.26 -10.12
CA LEU A 62 -5.82 -2.61 -10.57
C LEU A 62 -5.01 -3.07 -11.80
N ALA A 63 -4.54 -2.16 -12.64
CA ALA A 63 -3.73 -2.49 -13.81
C ALA A 63 -2.44 -3.28 -13.47
N PHE A 64 -1.95 -3.20 -12.23
CA PHE A 64 -0.78 -3.96 -11.76
C PHE A 64 -1.12 -5.35 -11.19
N TYR A 65 -2.42 -5.70 -11.10
CA TYR A 65 -2.90 -6.93 -10.44
C TYR A 65 -3.81 -7.80 -11.31
N GLU A 66 -4.18 -7.34 -12.50
CA GLU A 66 -5.12 -8.04 -13.41
C GLU A 66 -4.43 -9.06 -14.35
N ALA A 67 -3.13 -9.30 -14.18
CA ALA A 67 -2.33 -10.20 -15.02
C ALA A 67 -2.42 -11.69 -14.61
#